data_AF-A0A7W3NG64-F1
#
_entry.id   AF-A0A7W3NG64-F1
#
_cell.length_a   1.000
_cell.length_b   1.000
_cell.length_c   1.000
_cell.angle_alpha   90.00
_cell.angle_beta   90.00
_cell.angle_gamma   90.00
#
_symmetry.space_group_name_H-M   'P 1'
#
loop_
_entity.id
_entity.type
_entity.pdbx_description
1 polymer ?
#
loop_
_entity_poly.entity_id
_entity_poly.type
_entity_poly.pdbx_seq_one_letter_code
_entity_poly.pdbx_strand_id
1 'polypeptide(L)'
;MEYDGQELDIEVFFNNWVAQLNKFPIYTLFSYAKVDEEEIDHTFSSASIEYAKLKIKKERFIKSKIQDNKQFEIVMSYLYRQGSINDFAGWSLSEDLFSFDKRDMKTLFGRRKIHMPVVTLQKDSTMFWICHDGSSVISISNDTLFSVLVQSLAFLYII
;
A
#
# COMPACT_ATOMS: atom_id res chain seq x y z
N MET A 1 13.41 25.03 -27.09
CA MET A 1 12.42 24.03 -26.63
C MET A 1 12.66 23.87 -25.15
N GLU A 2 11.89 24.60 -24.36
CA GLU A 2 11.79 24.35 -22.92
C GLU A 2 11.13 22.98 -22.77
N TYR A 3 11.83 22.05 -22.11
CA TYR A 3 11.21 20.84 -21.62
C TYR A 3 10.26 21.27 -20.51
N ASP A 4 8.98 21.34 -20.83
CA ASP A 4 7.92 21.52 -19.85
C ASP A 4 7.92 20.24 -19.00
N GLY A 5 8.65 20.28 -17.88
CA GLY A 5 8.75 19.21 -16.92
C GLY A 5 7.41 19.06 -16.22
N GLN A 6 6.47 18.38 -16.86
CA GLN A 6 5.28 17.88 -16.18
C GLN A 6 5.76 16.83 -15.17
N GLU A 7 5.92 17.27 -13.93
CA GLU A 7 5.89 16.41 -12.75
C GLU A 7 4.55 15.66 -12.83
N LEU A 8 4.58 14.46 -13.41
CA LEU A 8 3.42 13.59 -13.48
C LEU A 8 3.02 13.29 -12.04
N ASP A 9 1.88 13.86 -11.62
CA ASP A 9 1.28 13.53 -10.34
C ASP A 9 1.10 12.02 -10.27
N ILE A 10 1.86 11.39 -9.37
CA ILE A 10 1.93 9.94 -9.20
C ILE A 10 0.55 9.36 -8.88
N GLU A 11 -0.32 10.12 -8.19
CA GLU A 11 -1.69 9.71 -7.93
C GLU A 11 -2.48 9.61 -9.24
N VAL A 12 -2.37 10.61 -10.12
CA VAL A 12 -3.01 10.62 -11.44
C VAL A 12 -2.51 9.46 -12.30
N PHE A 13 -1.21 9.18 -12.27
CA PHE A 13 -0.64 8.03 -12.98
C PHE A 13 -1.26 6.72 -12.50
N PHE A 14 -1.24 6.45 -11.18
CA PHE A 14 -1.74 5.18 -10.64
C PHE A 14 -3.25 5.03 -10.79
N ASN A 15 -4.03 6.10 -10.65
CA ASN A 15 -5.47 6.08 -10.89
C ASN A 15 -5.80 5.66 -12.33
N ASN A 16 -5.12 6.26 -13.31
CA ASN A 16 -5.30 5.91 -14.72
C ASN A 16 -4.82 4.48 -15.03
N TRP A 17 -3.68 4.09 -14.47
CA TRP A 17 -3.09 2.78 -14.72
C TRP A 17 -3.94 1.65 -14.13
N VAL A 18 -4.40 1.79 -12.88
CA VAL A 18 -5.30 0.81 -12.25
C VAL A 18 -6.62 0.69 -13.01
N ALA A 19 -7.16 1.81 -13.50
CA ALA A 19 -8.35 1.80 -14.33
C ALA A 19 -8.17 0.98 -15.62
N GLN A 20 -6.99 1.04 -16.23
CA GLN A 20 -6.65 0.24 -17.42
C GLN A 20 -6.39 -1.23 -17.08
N LEU A 21 -5.72 -1.51 -15.95
CA LEU A 21 -5.48 -2.87 -15.49
C LEU A 21 -6.79 -3.62 -15.22
N ASN A 22 -7.79 -2.94 -14.65
CA ASN A 22 -9.10 -3.48 -14.34
C ASN A 22 -9.03 -4.80 -13.55
N LYS A 23 -8.21 -4.83 -12.49
CA LYS A 23 -7.90 -6.02 -11.66
C LYS A 23 -8.57 -5.98 -10.28
N PHE A 24 -9.80 -5.48 -10.21
CA PHE A 24 -10.58 -5.48 -8.98
C PHE A 24 -11.01 -6.90 -8.55
N PRO A 25 -11.21 -7.16 -7.25
CA PRO A 25 -11.03 -6.22 -6.14
C PRO A 25 -9.55 -5.89 -5.88
N ILE A 26 -9.29 -4.68 -5.42
CA ILE A 26 -7.96 -4.29 -4.91
C ILE A 26 -8.03 -4.32 -3.40
N TYR A 27 -7.02 -4.89 -2.76
CA TYR A 27 -6.89 -4.90 -1.31
C TYR A 27 -5.81 -3.92 -0.92
N THR A 28 -6.07 -3.02 0.02
CA THR A 28 -5.06 -2.05 0.49
C THR A 28 -4.77 -2.23 1.96
N LEU A 29 -3.57 -1.88 2.37
CA LEU A 29 -3.16 -1.79 3.76
C LEU A 29 -2.28 -0.56 3.96
N PHE A 30 -2.67 0.33 4.86
CA PHE A 30 -1.85 1.49 5.22
C PHE A 30 -1.90 1.81 6.71
N SER A 31 -0.83 2.37 7.26
CA SER A 31 -0.82 2.93 8.61
C SER A 31 -1.42 4.33 8.64
N TYR A 32 -1.96 4.73 9.80
CA TYR A 32 -2.58 6.04 9.97
C TYR A 32 -2.44 6.58 11.40
N ALA A 33 -2.47 7.90 11.55
CA ALA A 33 -2.46 8.55 12.86
C ALA A 33 -3.88 8.60 13.46
N LYS A 34 -3.98 8.53 14.80
CA LYS A 34 -5.29 8.59 15.49
C LYS A 34 -6.11 9.83 15.12
N VAL A 35 -5.44 10.94 14.85
CA VAL A 35 -6.06 12.22 14.48
C VAL A 35 -6.80 12.14 13.15
N ASP A 36 -6.38 11.29 12.23
CA ASP A 36 -7.02 11.13 10.91
C ASP A 36 -8.21 10.15 10.94
N GLU A 37 -8.47 9.46 12.08
CA GLU A 37 -9.42 8.34 12.12
C GLU A 37 -10.85 8.75 11.77
N GLU A 38 -11.32 9.88 12.30
CA GLU A 38 -12.69 10.35 12.07
C GLU A 38 -12.92 10.76 10.61
N GLU A 39 -11.93 11.44 10.02
CA GLU A 39 -11.94 11.81 8.61
C GLU A 39 -11.97 10.57 7.71
N ILE A 40 -11.11 9.60 7.98
CA ILE A 40 -11.05 8.36 7.20
C ILE A 40 -12.36 7.58 7.33
N ASP A 41 -12.88 7.41 8.54
CA ASP A 41 -14.13 6.69 8.78
C ASP A 41 -15.29 7.35 8.01
N HIS A 42 -15.38 8.68 8.03
CA HIS A 42 -16.39 9.43 7.29
C HIS A 42 -16.24 9.25 5.77
N THR A 43 -15.03 9.45 5.24
CA THR A 43 -14.75 9.34 3.80
C THR A 43 -15.03 7.92 3.28
N PHE A 44 -14.55 6.89 3.99
CA PHE A 44 -14.70 5.49 3.55
C PHE A 44 -16.15 5.05 3.63
N SER A 45 -16.87 5.45 4.69
CA SER A 45 -18.30 5.14 4.82
C SER A 45 -19.12 5.83 3.72
N SER A 46 -18.82 7.10 3.42
CA SER A 46 -19.51 7.87 2.36
C SER A 46 -19.28 7.26 0.98
N ALA A 47 -18.09 6.69 0.75
CA ALA A 47 -17.71 6.02 -0.49
C ALA A 47 -18.12 4.54 -0.56
N SER A 48 -18.81 4.02 0.47
CA SER A 48 -19.19 2.60 0.59
C SER A 48 -17.99 1.64 0.44
N ILE A 49 -16.83 2.04 0.97
CA ILE A 49 -15.61 1.22 0.97
C ILE A 49 -15.70 0.24 2.15
N GLU A 50 -15.46 -1.05 1.90
CA GLU A 50 -15.35 -2.05 2.95
C GLU A 50 -13.96 -1.95 3.60
N TYR A 51 -13.89 -1.79 4.92
CA TYR A 51 -12.62 -1.69 5.64
C TYR A 51 -12.67 -2.23 7.07
N ALA A 52 -11.49 -2.60 7.57
CA ALA A 52 -11.25 -3.02 8.94
C ALA A 52 -10.09 -2.23 9.53
N LYS A 53 -10.27 -1.77 10.78
CA LYS A 53 -9.24 -1.11 11.58
C LYS A 53 -8.49 -2.13 12.42
N LEU A 54 -7.17 -2.05 12.41
CA LEU A 54 -6.28 -2.93 13.15
C LEU A 54 -5.35 -2.09 14.01
N LYS A 55 -5.16 -2.48 15.28
CA LYS A 55 -4.25 -1.79 16.20
C LYS A 55 -3.22 -2.77 16.74
N ILE A 56 -1.95 -2.47 16.50
CA ILE A 56 -0.83 -3.30 16.93
C ILE A 56 0.10 -2.44 17.77
N LYS A 57 0.08 -2.67 19.09
CA LYS A 57 0.74 -1.81 20.07
C LYS A 57 0.30 -0.34 19.91
N LYS A 58 1.17 0.52 19.38
CA LYS A 58 0.93 1.96 19.16
C LYS A 58 0.57 2.29 17.71
N GLU A 59 0.82 1.37 16.79
CA GLU A 59 0.53 1.53 15.36
C GLU A 59 -0.92 1.17 15.08
N ARG A 60 -1.49 1.86 14.09
CA ARG A 60 -2.84 1.62 13.59
C ARG A 60 -2.77 1.42 12.10
N PHE A 61 -3.58 0.52 11.60
CA PHE A 61 -3.67 0.18 10.20
C PHE A 61 -5.12 0.13 9.75
N ILE A 62 -5.35 0.52 8.51
CA ILE A 62 -6.60 0.28 7.81
C ILE A 62 -6.32 -0.70 6.69
N LYS A 63 -7.12 -1.77 6.69
CA LYS A 63 -7.19 -2.73 5.61
C LYS A 63 -8.52 -2.56 4.91
N SER A 64 -8.53 -2.37 3.60
CA SER A 64 -9.77 -2.17 2.85
C SER A 64 -9.82 -2.96 1.56
N LYS A 65 -11.05 -3.16 1.07
CA LYS A 65 -11.38 -3.83 -0.18
C LYS A 65 -12.05 -2.85 -1.12
N ILE A 66 -11.38 -2.58 -2.22
CA ILE A 66 -11.73 -1.59 -3.23
C ILE A 66 -12.36 -2.34 -4.41
N GLN A 67 -13.55 -1.92 -4.82
CA GLN A 67 -14.36 -2.61 -5.84
C GLN A 67 -14.28 -1.97 -7.21
N ASP A 68 -13.96 -0.67 -7.28
CA ASP A 68 -13.94 0.09 -8.51
C ASP A 68 -12.94 1.26 -8.47
N ASN A 69 -12.78 1.91 -9.62
CA ASN A 69 -11.85 3.02 -9.81
C ASN A 69 -12.16 4.24 -8.94
N LYS A 70 -13.43 4.52 -8.65
CA LYS A 70 -13.80 5.69 -7.83
C LYS A 70 -13.36 5.47 -6.39
N GLN A 71 -13.54 4.26 -5.88
CA GLN A 71 -13.03 3.88 -4.57
C GLN A 71 -11.50 3.88 -4.55
N PHE A 72 -10.86 3.45 -5.64
CA PHE A 72 -9.40 3.46 -5.73
C PHE A 72 -8.83 4.88 -5.68
N GLU A 73 -9.42 5.83 -6.42
CA GLU A 73 -9.01 7.25 -6.43
C GLU A 73 -9.03 7.85 -5.02
N ILE A 74 -10.07 7.56 -4.24
CA ILE A 74 -10.18 8.00 -2.85
C ILE A 74 -9.04 7.40 -2.01
N VAL A 75 -8.82 6.08 -2.10
CA VAL A 75 -7.83 5.40 -1.26
C VAL A 75 -6.40 5.68 -1.68
N MET A 76 -6.15 5.97 -2.97
CA MET A 76 -4.83 6.32 -3.48
C MET A 76 -4.27 7.58 -2.80
N SER A 77 -5.12 8.58 -2.54
CA SER A 77 -4.72 9.79 -1.81
C SER A 77 -4.22 9.49 -0.39
N TYR A 78 -4.88 8.56 0.32
CA TYR A 78 -4.43 8.10 1.64
C TYR A 78 -3.16 7.26 1.52
N LEU A 79 -3.09 6.33 0.57
CA LEU A 79 -1.87 5.53 0.35
C LEU A 79 -0.67 6.45 0.11
N TYR A 80 -0.81 7.42 -0.80
CA TYR A 80 0.26 8.33 -1.17
C TYR A 80 0.69 9.22 -0.01
N ARG A 81 -0.26 9.81 0.71
CA ARG A 81 0.03 10.63 1.91
C ARG A 81 0.82 9.82 2.95
N GLN A 82 0.42 8.58 3.22
CA GLN A 82 1.08 7.76 4.24
C GLN A 82 2.45 7.24 3.77
N GLY A 83 2.57 6.77 2.53
CA GLY A 83 3.86 6.36 1.97
C GLY A 83 4.89 7.50 1.94
N SER A 84 4.44 8.71 1.59
CA SER A 84 5.28 9.91 1.54
C SER A 84 5.86 10.32 2.90
N ILE A 85 5.21 9.94 4.02
CA ILE A 85 5.73 10.19 5.37
C ILE A 85 6.47 8.99 5.97
N ASN A 86 6.89 8.03 5.13
CA ASN A 86 7.62 6.82 5.48
C ASN A 86 6.82 5.78 6.28
N ASP A 87 5.50 5.91 6.27
CA ASP A 87 4.58 4.95 6.85
C ASP A 87 4.28 3.82 5.86
N PHE A 88 3.86 2.66 6.36
CA PHE A 88 3.55 1.54 5.46
C PHE A 88 2.27 1.85 4.68
N ALA A 89 2.32 1.78 3.35
CA ALA A 89 1.17 2.00 2.48
C ALA A 89 1.30 1.19 1.18
N GLY A 90 0.45 0.18 1.01
CA GLY A 90 0.49 -0.68 -0.17
C GLY A 90 -0.85 -1.25 -0.57
N TRP A 91 -0.89 -1.83 -1.77
CA TRP A 91 -2.06 -2.50 -2.31
C TRP A 91 -1.70 -3.77 -3.07
N SER A 92 -2.64 -4.71 -3.16
CA SER A 92 -2.53 -5.95 -3.93
C SER A 92 -3.72 -6.08 -4.88
N LEU A 93 -3.47 -6.73 -6.02
CA LEU A 93 -4.47 -6.92 -7.06
C LEU A 93 -5.18 -8.26 -6.86
N SER A 94 -6.50 -8.27 -7.06
CA SER A 94 -7.38 -9.45 -7.13
C SER A 94 -7.50 -10.29 -5.85
N GLU A 95 -6.47 -10.34 -5.01
CA GLU A 95 -6.40 -11.14 -3.80
C GLU A 95 -5.79 -10.36 -2.64
N ASP A 96 -6.20 -10.72 -1.44
CA ASP A 96 -5.71 -10.14 -0.21
C ASP A 96 -4.39 -10.81 0.22
N LEU A 97 -3.28 -10.12 0.02
CA LEU A 97 -1.94 -10.63 0.35
C LEU A 97 -1.44 -10.19 1.73
N PHE A 98 -2.22 -9.40 2.47
CA PHE A 98 -1.77 -8.76 3.70
C PHE A 98 -2.18 -9.53 4.96
N SER A 99 -1.22 -9.79 5.83
CA SER A 99 -1.42 -10.37 7.15
C SER A 99 -0.57 -9.66 8.19
N PHE A 100 -0.68 -10.08 9.46
CA PHE A 100 0.14 -9.55 10.53
C PHE A 100 0.76 -10.70 11.31
N ASP A 101 2.06 -10.61 11.57
CA ASP A 101 2.78 -11.63 12.32
C ASP A 101 3.90 -11.00 13.17
N LYS A 102 4.40 -11.76 14.14
CA LYS A 102 5.58 -11.43 14.94
C LYS A 102 6.82 -12.03 14.29
N ARG A 103 7.74 -11.17 13.83
CA ARG A 103 9.03 -11.60 13.28
C ARG A 103 10.18 -11.19 14.19
N ASP A 104 11.19 -12.05 14.31
CA ASP A 104 12.44 -11.71 14.98
C ASP A 104 13.26 -10.78 14.08
N MET A 105 13.37 -9.51 14.46
CA MET A 105 14.15 -8.50 13.74
C MET A 105 15.39 -8.13 14.52
N LYS A 106 16.50 -7.94 13.78
CA LYS A 106 17.73 -7.39 14.35
C LYS A 106 17.57 -5.87 14.46
N THR A 107 17.56 -5.37 15.69
CA THR A 107 17.56 -3.93 15.97
C THR A 107 18.94 -3.51 16.48
N LEU A 108 19.18 -2.19 16.60
CA LEU A 108 20.37 -1.65 17.28
C LEU A 108 20.52 -2.17 18.72
N PHE A 109 19.43 -2.60 19.36
CA PHE A 109 19.39 -3.13 20.73
C PHE A 109 19.32 -4.68 20.81
N GLY A 110 19.73 -5.37 19.73
CA GLY A 110 19.67 -6.83 19.63
C GLY A 110 18.42 -7.36 18.91
N ARG A 111 18.19 -8.67 18.98
CA ARG A 111 17.02 -9.31 18.35
C ARG A 111 15.77 -9.07 19.18
N ARG A 112 14.72 -8.57 18.54
CA ARG A 112 13.40 -8.35 19.17
C ARG A 112 12.30 -8.87 18.26
N LYS A 113 11.25 -9.41 18.88
CA LYS A 113 9.99 -9.73 18.17
C LYS A 113 9.21 -8.46 17.89
N ILE A 114 9.14 -8.09 16.62
CA ILE A 114 8.38 -6.94 16.12
C ILE A 114 7.15 -7.49 15.42
N HIS A 115 6.02 -6.83 15.67
CA HIS A 115 4.72 -7.21 15.12
C HIS A 115 4.52 -6.29 13.92
N MET A 116 4.38 -6.84 12.72
CA MET A 116 4.46 -6.05 11.48
C MET A 116 3.54 -6.62 10.39
N PRO A 117 3.19 -5.80 9.38
CA PRO A 117 2.58 -6.30 8.15
C PRO A 117 3.47 -7.39 7.52
N VAL A 118 2.84 -8.47 7.08
CA VAL A 118 3.47 -9.55 6.33
C VAL A 118 2.70 -9.75 5.04
N VAL A 119 3.42 -9.65 3.92
CA VAL A 119 2.89 -9.95 2.59
C VAL A 119 3.21 -11.40 2.26
N THR A 120 2.18 -12.18 1.94
CA THR A 120 2.35 -13.56 1.48
C THR A 120 1.90 -13.66 0.02
N LEU A 121 2.85 -13.78 -0.90
CA LEU A 121 2.55 -13.96 -2.31
C LEU A 121 1.95 -15.34 -2.55
N GLN A 122 0.78 -15.37 -3.19
CA GLN A 122 0.16 -16.57 -3.72
C GLN A 122 0.63 -16.80 -5.16
N LYS A 123 0.11 -17.82 -5.84
CA LYS A 123 0.41 -18.03 -7.26
C LYS A 123 -0.18 -16.87 -8.09
N ASP A 124 0.57 -16.33 -9.04
CA ASP A 124 0.13 -15.29 -9.97
C ASP A 124 -0.39 -14.02 -9.25
N SER A 125 0.34 -13.58 -8.22
CA SER A 125 -0.02 -12.47 -7.34
C SER A 125 0.93 -11.28 -7.47
N THR A 126 0.39 -10.09 -7.24
CA THR A 126 1.13 -8.83 -7.31
C THR A 126 0.70 -7.86 -6.23
N MET A 127 1.67 -7.22 -5.60
CA MET A 127 1.45 -6.08 -4.72
C MET A 127 2.35 -4.89 -5.10
N PHE A 128 1.94 -3.72 -4.66
CA PHE A 128 2.62 -2.46 -4.82
C PHE A 128 2.76 -1.76 -3.48
N TRP A 129 3.89 -1.11 -3.27
CA TRP A 129 4.20 -0.37 -2.05
C TRP A 129 4.83 0.96 -2.42
N ILE A 130 4.29 2.04 -1.86
CA ILE A 130 4.86 3.38 -1.98
C ILE A 130 6.09 3.49 -1.11
N CYS A 131 7.25 3.68 -1.74
CA CYS A 131 8.52 3.81 -1.06
C CYS A 131 8.54 5.01 -0.11
N HIS A 132 9.47 4.90 0.85
CA HIS A 132 9.92 6.02 1.65
C HIS A 132 10.18 7.25 0.78
N ASP A 133 9.65 8.41 1.18
CA ASP A 133 9.62 9.72 0.49
C ASP A 133 8.58 9.92 -0.64
N GLY A 134 7.81 8.90 -1.00
CA GLY A 134 6.76 9.02 -2.03
C GLY A 134 7.29 9.10 -3.47
N SER A 135 8.61 9.09 -3.68
CA SER A 135 9.22 9.25 -5.02
C SER A 135 9.10 8.03 -5.92
N SER A 136 8.74 6.87 -5.37
CA SER A 136 8.68 5.62 -6.12
C SER A 136 7.65 4.64 -5.56
N VAL A 137 7.23 3.72 -6.42
CA VAL A 137 6.41 2.56 -6.05
C VAL A 137 7.15 1.30 -6.45
N ILE A 138 7.38 0.43 -5.48
CA ILE A 138 7.92 -0.91 -5.72
C ILE A 138 6.77 -1.85 -6.06
N SER A 139 6.97 -2.67 -7.08
CA SER A 139 6.13 -3.83 -7.35
C SER A 139 6.81 -5.11 -6.88
N ILE A 140 6.07 -5.96 -6.19
CA ILE A 140 6.50 -7.31 -5.80
C ILE A 140 5.51 -8.28 -6.42
N SER A 141 5.97 -9.06 -7.41
CA SER A 141 5.10 -9.88 -8.25
C SER A 141 5.73 -11.24 -8.55
N ASN A 142 4.89 -12.27 -8.61
CA ASN A 142 5.19 -13.52 -9.31
C ASN A 142 4.20 -13.80 -10.46
N ASP A 143 3.42 -12.79 -10.86
CA ASP A 143 2.56 -12.82 -12.04
C ASP A 143 3.37 -12.45 -13.28
N THR A 144 3.30 -13.33 -14.29
CA THR A 144 3.95 -13.12 -15.59
C THR A 144 3.55 -11.83 -16.29
N LEU A 145 2.36 -11.27 -16.00
CA LEU A 145 1.92 -9.98 -16.52
C LEU A 145 2.90 -8.85 -16.16
N PHE A 146 3.55 -8.95 -15.00
CA PHE A 146 4.46 -7.95 -14.48
C PHE A 146 5.93 -8.40 -14.55
N SER A 147 6.25 -9.42 -15.36
CA SER A 147 7.63 -9.96 -15.47
C SER A 147 8.65 -8.95 -16.00
N VAL A 148 8.20 -7.88 -16.65
CA VAL A 148 9.04 -6.76 -17.13
C VAL A 148 9.21 -5.65 -16.10
N LEU A 149 8.38 -5.62 -15.05
CA LEU A 149 8.53 -4.74 -13.90
C LEU A 149 9.43 -5.43 -12.87
N VAL A 150 10.74 -5.48 -13.11
CA VAL A 150 11.69 -6.07 -12.15
C VAL A 150 12.47 -5.00 -11.40
N GLN A 151 12.20 -4.86 -10.09
CA GLN A 151 13.13 -4.66 -8.96
C GLN A 151 12.29 -4.38 -7.70
N SER A 152 12.43 -5.03 -6.54
CA SER A 152 13.51 -5.84 -5.95
C SER A 152 12.91 -6.78 -4.88
N LEU A 153 13.58 -7.90 -4.60
CA LEU A 153 13.30 -8.76 -3.44
C LEU A 153 13.54 -7.96 -2.16
N ALA A 154 12.48 -7.37 -1.59
CA ALA A 154 12.55 -6.75 -0.28
C ALA A 154 12.47 -7.85 0.80
N PHE A 155 13.62 -8.38 1.21
CA PHE A 155 13.77 -8.73 2.62
C PHE A 155 13.71 -7.39 3.36
N LEU A 156 12.59 -7.10 4.03
CA LEU A 156 12.36 -5.84 4.71
C LEU A 156 13.43 -5.64 5.81
N TYR A 157 14.50 -4.93 5.47
CA TYR A 157 15.43 -4.33 6.41
C TYR A 157 14.83 -2.98 6.83
N ILE A 158 14.10 -2.99 7.94
CA ILE A 158 13.79 -1.75 8.67
C ILE A 158 15.02 -1.50 9.58
N ILE A 159 15.79 -0.44 9.28
CA ILE A 159 16.83 0.11 10.18
C ILE A 159 16.20 1.27 10.96
#